data_AF-A0A7Y2EPX9-F1
#
_entry.id   AF-A0A7Y2EPX9-F1
#
_cell.length_a   1.000
_cell.length_b   1.000
_cell.length_c   1.000
_cell.angle_alpha   90.00
_cell.angle_beta   90.00
_cell.angle_gamma   90.00
#
_symmetry.space_group_name_H-M   'P 1'
#
loop_
_entity.id
_entity.type
_entity.pdbx_description
1 polymer ?
#
loop_
_entity_poly.entity_id
_entity_poly.type
_entity_poly.pdbx_seq_one_letter_code
_entity_poly.pdbx_strand_id
1 'polypeptide(L)' 'SRVERLSFKLLAPNVPGDVMVMQGRVAKLETNDATNLATVEFAGRNSRGFHVTGTATLALNN' A
#
# COMPACT_ATOMS: atom_id res chain seq x y z
N SER A 1 -13.31 -5.21 -2.18
CA SER A 1 -12.71 -4.21 -1.27
C SER A 1 -12.53 -2.88 -2.01
N ARG A 2 -12.55 -1.76 -1.28
CA ARG A 2 -12.43 -0.40 -1.81
C ARG A 2 -11.30 0.35 -1.07
N VAL A 3 -10.52 1.15 -1.78
CA VAL A 3 -9.52 2.03 -1.14
C VAL A 3 -10.24 3.24 -0.55
N GLU A 4 -10.20 3.40 0.77
CA GLU A 4 -10.76 4.55 1.48
C GLU A 4 -9.72 5.66 1.64
N ARG A 5 -8.46 5.28 1.89
CA ARG A 5 -7.37 6.22 2.08
C ARG A 5 -6.07 5.64 1.55
N LEU A 6 -5.31 6.48 0.85
CA LEU A 6 -3.98 6.15 0.37
C LEU A 6 -3.01 7.25 0.82
N SER A 7 -1.98 6.88 1.56
CA SER A 7 -0.93 7.80 2.01
C SER A 7 0.43 7.21 1.66
N PHE A 8 1.24 7.94 0.92
CA PHE A 8 2.54 7.45 0.49
C PHE A 8 3.54 8.57 0.30
N LYS A 9 4.80 8.19 0.29
CA LYS A 9 5.94 9.04 -0.04
C LYS A 9 6.59 8.50 -1.30
N LEU A 10 6.97 9.43 -2.19
CA LEU A 10 7.78 9.15 -3.35
C LEU A 10 9.25 9.39 -3.01
N LEU A 11 10.10 8.52 -3.53
CA LEU A 11 11.53 8.46 -3.22
C LEU A 11 12.33 8.39 -4.53
N ALA A 12 13.07 7.31 -4.80
CA ALA A 12 13.84 7.16 -6.03
C ALA A 12 12.91 7.21 -7.26
N PRO A 13 13.33 7.73 -8.43
CA PRO A 13 12.52 7.70 -9.64
C PRO A 13 12.33 6.26 -10.14
N ASN A 14 11.25 6.00 -10.87
CA ASN A 14 10.99 4.75 -11.58
C ASN A 14 10.82 5.07 -13.07
N VAL A 15 11.87 4.82 -13.84
CA VAL A 15 11.98 5.28 -15.25
C VAL A 15 11.67 4.14 -16.23
N PRO A 16 11.46 4.42 -17.53
CA PRO A 16 11.25 3.36 -18.52
C PRO A 16 12.36 2.32 -18.49
N GLY A 17 11.98 1.03 -18.46
CA GLY A 17 12.90 -0.11 -18.35
C GLY A 17 13.15 -0.58 -16.92
N ASP A 18 12.78 0.18 -15.89
CA ASP A 18 12.83 -0.30 -14.51
C ASP A 18 11.72 -1.33 -14.24
N VAL A 19 12.05 -2.35 -13.46
CA VAL A 19 11.07 -3.23 -12.82
C VAL A 19 10.94 -2.83 -11.35
N MET A 20 9.71 -2.49 -10.95
CA MET A 20 9.37 -2.25 -9.57
C MET A 20 8.73 -3.49 -8.96
N VAL A 21 9.30 -3.99 -7.89
CA VAL A 21 8.73 -5.08 -7.08
C VAL A 21 7.94 -4.47 -5.94
N MET A 22 6.65 -4.79 -5.89
CA MET A 22 5.74 -4.38 -4.82
C MET A 22 5.73 -5.43 -3.71
N GLN A 23 5.74 -4.97 -2.47
CA GLN A 23 5.60 -5.79 -1.27
C GLN A 23 4.71 -5.08 -0.26
N GLY A 24 4.03 -5.83 0.60
CA GLY A 24 3.20 -5.26 1.64
C GLY A 24 2.78 -6.27 2.69
N ARG A 25 2.27 -5.77 3.80
CA ARG A 25 1.73 -6.56 4.91
C ARG A 25 0.50 -5.89 5.51
N VAL A 26 -0.44 -6.70 6.00
CA VAL A 26 -1.55 -6.20 6.80
C VAL A 26 -0.99 -5.75 8.15
N ALA A 27 -1.12 -4.46 8.44
CA ALA A 27 -0.64 -3.85 9.68
C ALA A 27 -1.75 -3.78 10.75
N LYS A 28 -3.02 -3.68 10.33
CA LYS A 28 -4.17 -3.61 11.22
C LYS A 28 -5.44 -4.12 10.54
N LEU A 29 -6.29 -4.82 11.28
CA LEU A 29 -7.66 -5.16 10.90
C LEU A 29 -8.61 -4.53 11.92
N GLU A 30 -9.68 -3.91 11.44
CA GLU A 30 -10.72 -3.30 12.28
C GLU A 30 -12.06 -3.79 11.78
N THR A 31 -12.68 -4.70 12.54
CA THR A 31 -13.98 -5.28 12.21
C THR A 31 -14.97 -4.96 13.32
N ASN A 32 -16.10 -4.36 12.95
CA ASN A 32 -17.28 -4.21 13.79
C ASN A 32 -18.53 -4.44 12.93
N ASP A 33 -19.72 -4.35 13.53
CA ASP A 33 -21.01 -4.64 12.88
C ASP A 33 -21.30 -3.76 11.65
N ALA A 34 -20.65 -2.59 11.52
CA ALA A 34 -20.86 -1.62 10.45
C ALA A 34 -19.66 -1.43 9.52
N THR A 35 -18.43 -1.71 9.96
CA THR A 35 -17.21 -1.50 9.18
C THR A 35 -16.23 -2.66 9.28
N ASN A 36 -15.67 -3.02 8.13
CA ASN A 36 -14.59 -3.99 8.04
C ASN A 36 -13.43 -3.35 7.27
N LEU A 37 -12.40 -2.91 7.99
CA LEU A 37 -11.27 -2.16 7.42
C LEU A 37 -9.97 -2.93 7.58
N ALA A 38 -9.10 -2.86 6.57
CA ALA A 38 -7.72 -3.31 6.64
C ALA A 38 -6.77 -2.14 6.37
N THR A 39 -5.78 -1.96 7.23
CA THR A 39 -4.64 -1.09 6.95
C THR A 39 -3.47 -1.93 6.46
N VAL A 40 -2.98 -1.64 5.27
CA VAL A 40 -1.85 -2.33 4.64
C VAL A 40 -0.67 -1.37 4.55
N GLU A 41 0.46 -1.75 5.12
CA GLU A 41 1.75 -1.11 4.85
C GLU A 41 2.30 -1.70 3.54
N PHE A 42 2.73 -0.85 2.61
CA PHE A 42 3.27 -1.27 1.33
C PHE A 42 4.53 -0.50 0.95
N ALA A 43 5.35 -1.12 0.12
CA ALA A 43 6.53 -0.52 -0.49
C ALA A 43 6.72 -1.05 -1.91
N GLY A 44 7.22 -0.20 -2.79
CA GLY A 44 7.65 -0.54 -4.13
C GLY A 44 9.13 -0.22 -4.30
N ARG A 45 9.93 -1.21 -4.71
CA ARG A 45 11.38 -1.09 -4.85
C ARG A 45 11.81 -1.40 -6.28
N ASN A 46 12.68 -0.59 -6.85
CA ASN A 46 13.38 -0.87 -8.11
C ASN A 46 14.89 -1.04 -7.84
N SER A 47 15.69 -1.12 -8.92
CA SER A 47 17.15 -1.25 -8.85
C SER A 47 17.84 -0.10 -8.10
N ARG A 48 17.20 1.08 -8.01
CA ARG A 48 17.72 2.30 -7.39
C ARG A 48 17.29 2.47 -5.94
N GLY A 49 16.47 1.57 -5.41
CA GLY A 49 15.95 1.62 -4.04
C GLY A 49 14.43 1.68 -3.99
N PHE A 50 13.88 2.12 -2.85
CA PHE A 50 12.44 2.30 -2.73
C PHE A 50 12.01 3.48 -3.62
N HIS A 51 11.06 3.22 -4.50
CA HIS A 51 10.35 4.24 -5.26
C HIS A 51 9.19 4.80 -4.44
N VAL A 52 8.46 3.92 -3.76
CA VAL A 52 7.29 4.29 -2.95
C VAL A 52 7.26 3.52 -1.65
N THR A 53 6.82 4.18 -0.59
CA THR A 53 6.46 3.55 0.70
C THR A 53 5.20 4.21 1.20
N GLY A 54 4.26 3.46 1.77
CA GLY A 54 3.01 4.04 2.22
C GLY A 54 2.10 3.09 2.99
N THR A 55 0.92 3.60 3.30
CA THR A 55 -0.18 2.86 3.88
C THR A 55 -1.45 3.05 3.06
N ALA A 56 -2.23 1.98 2.93
CA ALA A 56 -3.55 1.99 2.33
C ALA A 56 -4.56 1.50 3.37
N THR A 57 -5.64 2.25 3.57
CA THR A 57 -6.81 1.80 4.32
C THR A 57 -7.84 1.31 3.31
N LEU A 58 -8.22 0.04 3.43
CA LEU A 58 -9.15 -0.64 2.56
C LEU A 58 -10.43 -0.95 3.32
N ALA A 59 -11.59 -0.57 2.77
CA ALA A 59 -12.85 -1.18 3.16
C ALA A 59 -12.93 -2.58 2.53
N LEU A 60 -13.14 -3.58 3.35
CA LEU A 60 -13.38 -4.95 2.95
C LEU A 60 -14.90 -5.12 2.81
N ASN A 61 -15.34 -5.57 1.65
CA ASN A 61 -16.74 -5.96 1.49
C ASN A 61 -16.88 -7.33 2.15
N ASN A 62 -18.01 -7.57 2.82
CA ASN A 62 -18.41 -8.91 3.24
C ASN A 62 -18.70 -9.79 2.03
#